data_AF-A0A964AI65-F1
#
_entry.id   AF-A0A964AI65-F1
#
_cell.length_a   1.000
_cell.length_b   1.000
_cell.length_c   1.000
_cell.angle_alpha   90.00
_cell.angle_beta   90.00
_cell.angle_gamma   90.00
#
_symmetry.space_group_name_H-M   'P 1'
#
loop_
_entity.id
_entity.type
_entity.pdbx_description
1 polymer ?
#
loop_
_entity_poly.entity_id
_entity_poly.type
_entity_poly.pdbx_seq_one_letter_code
_entity_poly.pdbx_strand_id
1 'polypeptide(L)'
;MPKPYEILAPGGFNADQVPSGSPYELVNGHPVVCLPTGRRGSVANLDGGMVITTDPAVKRAGVDLGVSPLKHHLRAPDVAVLADDEPDAPGWAKAAPPLAVEYADTGQDEGELNARIAELLAAGTRFIWVVRLEGIRRVEVHTPDGPPLLYTLGQQLTAPGVLQNPVPVEALFFHDAAQQVALRNLLQREGYADLEDVLARGREQGIREGKAEGMAEGKAEGLRAGLRAILSLRGLPLTEAHQATLDQADAPTLTRWLLDAGIAASVDDLLT
;
A
#
# COMPACT_ATOMS: atom_id res chain seq x y z
N MET A 1 17.46 41.71 -12.53
CA MET A 1 16.36 41.00 -11.88
C MET A 1 15.61 42.01 -11.01
N PRO A 2 14.28 42.16 -11.12
CA PRO A 2 13.55 42.98 -10.17
C PRO A 2 13.69 42.35 -8.78
N LYS A 3 13.87 43.17 -7.75
CA LYS A 3 13.86 42.72 -6.35
C LYS A 3 12.51 42.01 -6.07
N PRO A 4 12.46 40.99 -5.19
CA PRO A 4 11.19 40.47 -4.71
C PRO A 4 10.42 41.65 -4.11
N TYR A 5 9.15 41.80 -4.50
CA TYR A 5 8.27 42.80 -3.91
C TYR A 5 8.23 42.52 -2.40
N GLU A 6 8.73 43.46 -1.59
CA GLU A 6 8.42 43.45 -0.16
C GLU A 6 6.90 43.55 -0.04
N ILE A 7 6.26 42.47 0.39
CA ILE A 7 4.84 42.46 0.67
C ILE A 7 4.66 43.24 1.99
N LEU A 8 4.49 44.55 1.87
CA LEU A 8 4.42 45.48 3.01
C LEU A 8 3.05 45.44 3.74
N ALA A 9 2.02 44.84 3.14
CA ALA A 9 0.69 44.68 3.74
C ALA A 9 0.01 43.37 3.27
N PRO A 10 -0.87 42.76 4.10
CA PRO A 10 -1.66 41.61 3.68
C PRO A 10 -2.51 41.92 2.45
N GLY A 11 -2.64 40.93 1.56
CA GLY A 11 -3.53 41.01 0.42
C GLY A 11 -5.00 40.83 0.84
N GLY A 12 -5.92 41.15 -0.08
CA GLY A 12 -7.35 41.22 0.23
C GLY A 12 -8.09 39.89 0.27
N PHE A 13 -7.43 38.77 -0.06
CA PHE A 13 -8.09 37.47 -0.18
C PHE A 13 -7.90 36.59 1.06
N ASN A 14 -8.94 35.79 1.32
CA ASN A 14 -8.91 34.69 2.27
C ASN A 14 -9.03 33.36 1.52
N ALA A 15 -8.51 32.27 2.09
CA ALA A 15 -8.51 30.97 1.43
C ALA A 15 -9.93 30.44 1.14
N ASP A 16 -10.89 30.69 2.02
CA ASP A 16 -12.30 30.33 1.85
C ASP A 16 -13.01 31.10 0.72
N GLN A 17 -12.39 32.15 0.18
CA GLN A 17 -12.86 32.88 -1.00
C GLN A 17 -12.29 32.31 -2.30
N VAL A 18 -11.31 31.41 -2.23
CA VAL A 18 -10.73 30.72 -3.39
C VAL A 18 -11.55 29.46 -3.64
N PRO A 19 -12.25 29.33 -4.79
CA PRO A 19 -12.98 28.12 -5.12
C PRO A 19 -12.04 26.94 -5.39
N SER A 20 -12.42 25.73 -4.97
CA SER A 20 -11.72 24.50 -5.35
C SER A 20 -11.59 24.38 -6.87
N GLY A 21 -10.39 24.02 -7.35
CA GLY A 21 -10.06 23.96 -8.77
C GLY A 21 -9.62 25.29 -9.40
N SER A 22 -9.57 26.37 -8.63
CA SER A 22 -8.96 27.63 -9.09
C SER A 22 -7.43 27.49 -9.11
N PRO A 23 -6.73 28.07 -10.10
CA PRO A 23 -5.28 27.90 -10.24
C PRO A 23 -4.52 28.89 -9.33
N TYR A 24 -4.95 29.05 -8.08
CA TYR A 24 -4.40 30.04 -7.17
C TYR A 24 -4.04 29.45 -5.81
N GLU A 25 -2.80 29.70 -5.41
CA GLU A 25 -2.38 29.72 -4.00
C GLU A 25 -2.56 31.12 -3.42
N LEU A 26 -2.49 31.24 -2.09
CA LEU A 26 -2.44 32.53 -1.40
C LEU A 26 -1.16 32.64 -0.54
N VAL A 27 -0.37 33.68 -0.81
CA VAL A 27 0.76 34.14 0.02
C VAL A 27 0.30 35.37 0.81
N ASN A 28 0.02 35.26 2.11
CA ASN A 28 -0.42 36.38 2.93
C ASN A 28 -1.55 37.22 2.28
N GLY A 29 -2.55 36.54 1.72
CA GLY A 29 -3.72 37.11 1.07
C GLY A 29 -3.51 37.62 -0.36
N HIS A 30 -2.30 37.46 -0.93
CA HIS A 30 -2.00 37.75 -2.33
C HIS A 30 -2.13 36.47 -3.17
N PRO A 31 -2.90 36.47 -4.26
CA PRO A 31 -3.04 35.31 -5.12
C PRO A 31 -1.76 35.09 -5.93
N VAL A 32 -1.28 33.85 -5.93
CA VAL A 32 -0.20 33.39 -6.80
C VAL A 32 -0.74 32.36 -7.75
N VAL A 33 -0.49 32.56 -9.04
CA VAL A 33 -0.99 31.67 -10.08
C VAL A 33 -0.17 30.38 -10.13
N CYS A 34 -0.85 29.25 -10.00
CA CYS A 34 -0.26 27.93 -10.17
C CYS A 34 -0.25 27.59 -11.67
N LEU A 35 0.94 27.54 -12.26
CA LEU A 35 1.11 27.16 -13.65
C LEU A 35 1.19 25.64 -13.79
N PRO A 36 0.81 25.08 -14.96
CA PRO A 36 0.91 23.64 -15.19
C PRO A 36 2.34 23.12 -15.03
N THR A 37 2.47 21.94 -14.41
CA THR A 37 3.75 21.26 -14.24
C THR A 37 4.23 20.61 -15.54
N GLY A 38 5.54 20.68 -15.81
CA GLY A 38 6.15 20.02 -16.95
C GLY A 38 6.16 18.49 -16.84
N ARG A 39 6.31 17.79 -17.98
CA ARG A 39 6.21 16.33 -18.09
C ARG A 39 6.98 15.55 -17.02
N ARG A 40 8.23 15.90 -16.74
CA ARG A 40 9.06 15.18 -15.74
C ARG A 40 8.48 15.33 -14.34
N GLY A 41 8.14 16.56 -13.95
CA GLY A 41 7.49 16.86 -12.68
C GLY A 41 6.17 16.12 -12.53
N SER A 42 5.30 16.16 -13.54
CA SER A 42 4.00 15.48 -13.46
C SER A 42 4.11 13.96 -13.29
N VAL A 43 5.05 13.31 -13.98
CA VAL A 43 5.26 11.85 -13.85
C VAL A 43 5.87 11.52 -12.49
N ALA A 44 6.90 12.26 -12.07
CA ALA A 44 7.56 12.01 -10.78
C ALA A 44 6.62 12.29 -9.59
N ASN A 45 5.78 13.33 -9.68
CA ASN A 45 4.74 13.62 -8.70
C ASN A 45 3.80 12.42 -8.51
N LEU A 46 3.25 11.87 -9.60
CA LEU A 46 2.38 10.69 -9.52
C LEU A 46 3.07 9.48 -8.86
N ASP A 47 4.30 9.18 -9.28
CA ASP A 47 5.08 8.06 -8.75
C ASP A 47 5.39 8.24 -7.26
N GLY A 48 5.80 9.44 -6.84
CA GLY A 48 6.03 9.74 -5.43
C GLY A 48 4.76 9.76 -4.59
N GLY A 49 3.64 10.25 -5.15
CA GLY A 49 2.33 10.17 -4.52
C GLY A 49 1.95 8.73 -4.20
N MET A 50 2.17 7.81 -5.13
CA MET A 50 1.98 6.37 -4.93
C MET A 50 2.89 5.80 -3.83
N VAL A 51 4.17 6.17 -3.82
CA VAL A 51 5.13 5.75 -2.79
C VAL A 51 4.69 6.16 -1.39
N ILE A 52 4.29 7.43 -1.24
CA ILE A 52 3.88 7.99 0.05
C ILE A 52 2.54 7.43 0.52
N THR A 53 1.52 7.42 -0.35
CA THR A 53 0.16 7.03 0.04
C THR A 53 0.01 5.55 0.40
N THR A 54 0.88 4.70 -0.16
CA THR A 54 0.86 3.27 0.12
C THR A 54 1.52 2.90 1.44
N ASP A 55 2.35 3.77 2.04
CA ASP A 55 3.06 3.47 3.29
C ASP A 55 2.08 3.01 4.39
N PRO A 56 2.39 1.96 5.17
CA PRO A 56 1.46 1.44 6.17
C PRO A 56 1.06 2.42 7.28
N ALA A 57 1.90 3.41 7.61
CA ALA A 57 1.55 4.45 8.59
C ALA A 57 0.65 5.55 8.00
N VAL A 58 0.56 5.67 6.67
CA VAL A 58 -0.22 6.70 6.01
C VAL A 58 -1.67 6.25 5.86
N LYS A 59 -2.57 7.00 6.51
CA LYS A 59 -4.03 6.81 6.35
C LYS A 59 -4.55 7.47 5.08
N ARG A 60 -4.15 8.72 4.85
CA ARG A 60 -4.56 9.54 3.70
C ARG A 60 -3.44 10.47 3.26
N ALA A 61 -3.29 10.61 1.96
CA ALA A 61 -2.45 11.62 1.32
C ALA A 61 -3.21 12.20 0.11
N GLY A 62 -2.86 13.40 -0.29
CA GLY A 62 -3.44 14.09 -1.45
C GLY A 62 -2.36 14.66 -2.36
N VAL A 63 -2.72 14.81 -3.63
CA VAL A 63 -1.96 15.59 -4.62
C VAL A 63 -2.62 16.95 -4.77
N ASP A 64 -1.81 17.99 -4.97
CA ASP A 64 -2.27 19.39 -5.04
C ASP A 64 -3.24 19.74 -3.90
N LEU A 65 -2.98 19.18 -2.70
CA LEU A 65 -3.88 19.29 -1.56
C LEU A 65 -3.87 20.72 -1.04
N GLY A 66 -4.98 21.43 -1.19
CA GLY A 66 -5.14 22.77 -0.61
C GLY A 66 -5.10 22.75 0.92
N VAL A 67 -4.05 23.31 1.50
CA VAL A 67 -3.81 23.46 2.94
C VAL A 67 -3.90 24.94 3.33
N SER A 68 -4.75 25.24 4.30
CA SER A 68 -4.98 26.59 4.82
C SER A 68 -5.09 26.58 6.35
N PRO A 69 -3.94 26.50 7.05
CA PRO A 69 -3.90 26.59 8.51
C PRO A 69 -4.10 28.04 8.99
N LEU A 70 -3.82 29.02 8.14
CA LEU A 70 -4.05 30.44 8.37
C LEU A 70 -5.00 30.98 7.31
N LYS A 71 -5.91 31.87 7.73
CA LYS A 71 -6.97 32.44 6.87
C LYS A 71 -6.47 33.05 5.56
N HIS A 72 -5.31 33.68 5.58
CA HIS A 72 -4.70 34.37 4.42
C HIS A 72 -3.67 33.50 3.68
N HIS A 73 -3.54 32.23 4.02
CA HIS A 73 -2.61 31.31 3.37
C HIS A 73 -3.37 30.14 2.77
N LEU A 74 -2.99 29.78 1.55
CA LEU A 74 -3.45 28.58 0.87
C LEU A 74 -2.26 28.05 0.07
N ARG A 75 -1.78 26.87 0.44
CA ARG A 75 -0.70 26.16 -0.27
C ARG A 75 -1.21 24.84 -0.80
N ALA A 76 -0.70 24.40 -1.93
CA ALA A 76 -1.00 23.13 -2.53
C ALA A 76 0.32 22.39 -2.83
N PRO A 77 0.91 21.70 -1.83
CA PRO A 77 2.07 20.86 -2.08
C PRO A 77 1.74 19.79 -3.12
N ASP A 78 2.73 19.43 -3.94
CA ASP A 78 2.56 18.42 -4.99
C ASP A 78 2.04 17.09 -4.41
N VAL A 79 2.58 16.67 -3.27
CA VAL A 79 2.07 15.57 -2.46
C VAL A 79 2.08 15.96 -0.98
N ALA A 80 1.01 15.68 -0.25
CA ALA A 80 0.94 15.90 1.19
C ALA A 80 0.28 14.74 1.92
N VAL A 81 0.87 14.32 3.05
CA VAL A 81 0.21 13.42 4.01
C VAL A 81 -0.73 14.26 4.86
N LEU A 82 -1.99 13.84 5.03
CA LEU A 82 -2.94 14.55 5.89
C LEU A 82 -2.62 14.25 7.36
N ALA A 83 -2.90 15.22 8.24
CA ALA A 83 -2.90 14.98 9.67
C ALA A 83 -3.95 13.91 10.05
N ASP A 84 -3.64 13.13 11.08
CA ASP A 84 -4.46 11.98 11.51
C ASP A 84 -5.86 12.39 11.99
N ASP A 85 -5.97 13.57 12.58
CA ASP A 85 -7.19 14.18 13.12
C ASP A 85 -7.89 15.12 12.12
N GLU A 86 -7.37 15.26 10.90
CA GLU A 86 -8.00 16.07 9.86
C GLU A 86 -9.37 15.45 9.49
N PRO A 87 -10.47 16.23 9.58
CA PRO A 87 -11.80 15.72 9.30
C PRO A 87 -11.96 15.39 7.80
N ASP A 88 -12.71 14.34 7.51
CA ASP A 88 -13.16 14.03 6.15
C ASP A 88 -14.35 14.93 5.79
N ALA A 89 -14.05 16.18 5.43
CA ALA A 89 -15.04 17.21 5.15
C ALA A 89 -14.66 18.03 3.91
N PRO A 90 -15.64 18.65 3.21
CA PRO A 90 -15.35 19.52 2.09
C PRO A 90 -14.52 20.75 2.49
N GLY A 91 -13.68 21.23 1.57
CA GLY A 91 -12.89 22.45 1.71
C GLY A 91 -11.40 22.18 1.84
N TRP A 92 -10.67 23.19 2.33
CA TRP A 92 -9.22 23.12 2.51
C TRP A 92 -8.84 22.44 3.83
N ALA A 93 -7.78 21.64 3.81
CA ALA A 93 -7.19 21.07 5.02
C ALA A 93 -6.80 22.19 5.99
N LYS A 94 -7.16 22.05 7.26
CA LYS A 94 -6.96 23.09 8.28
C LYS A 94 -5.73 22.87 9.13
N ALA A 95 -5.25 21.63 9.26
CA ALA A 95 -3.96 21.36 9.86
C ALA A 95 -2.84 21.46 8.80
N ALA A 96 -1.65 21.87 9.24
CA ALA A 96 -0.46 21.72 8.40
C ALA A 96 -0.15 20.22 8.20
N PRO A 97 0.20 19.79 6.97
CA PRO A 97 0.49 18.39 6.73
C PRO A 97 1.78 18.00 7.47
N PRO A 98 1.82 16.84 8.15
CA PRO A 98 3.05 16.37 8.80
C PRO A 98 4.21 16.13 7.82
N LEU A 99 3.91 15.78 6.56
CA LEU A 99 4.87 15.66 5.47
C LEU A 99 4.29 16.31 4.20
N ALA A 100 5.07 17.20 3.59
CA ALA A 100 4.83 17.75 2.26
C ALA A 100 6.00 17.40 1.32
N VAL A 101 5.72 17.20 0.04
CA VAL A 101 6.71 16.92 -1.00
C VAL A 101 6.50 17.92 -2.13
N GLU A 102 7.61 18.43 -2.67
CA GLU A 102 7.67 19.40 -3.75
C GLU A 102 8.63 18.90 -4.84
N TYR A 103 8.24 18.94 -6.10
CA TYR A 103 9.06 18.57 -7.25
C TYR A 103 9.56 19.82 -7.97
N ALA A 104 10.84 20.11 -7.81
CA ALA A 104 11.49 21.25 -8.45
C ALA A 104 12.26 20.81 -9.70
N ASP A 105 11.83 21.29 -10.86
CA ASP A 105 12.47 21.07 -12.17
C ASP A 105 13.05 22.38 -12.75
N THR A 106 13.59 22.32 -13.96
CA THR A 106 14.11 23.46 -14.71
C THR A 106 13.12 24.62 -14.72
N GLY A 107 13.59 25.80 -14.28
CA GLY A 107 12.80 27.02 -14.25
C GLY A 107 12.03 27.25 -12.95
N GLN A 108 12.21 26.41 -11.93
CA GLN A 108 11.68 26.65 -10.59
C GLN A 108 12.09 28.03 -10.05
N ASP A 109 11.12 28.79 -9.54
CA ASP A 109 11.43 29.97 -8.74
C ASP A 109 11.87 29.53 -7.34
N GLU A 110 13.18 29.63 -7.07
CA GLU A 110 13.76 29.28 -5.78
C GLU A 110 13.33 30.22 -4.65
N GLY A 111 13.05 31.49 -4.96
CA GLY A 111 12.59 32.44 -3.96
C GLY A 111 11.20 32.07 -3.45
N GLU A 112 10.29 31.76 -4.37
CA GLU A 112 8.95 31.29 -4.05
C GLU A 112 8.97 29.93 -3.33
N LEU A 113 9.78 28.98 -3.80
CA LEU A 113 9.93 27.67 -3.15
C LEU A 113 10.43 27.80 -1.71
N ASN A 114 11.44 28.65 -1.47
CA ASN A 114 11.94 28.90 -0.11
C ASN A 114 10.89 29.57 0.79
N ALA A 115 10.08 30.49 0.25
CA ALA A 115 8.98 31.09 0.98
C ALA A 115 7.92 30.04 1.37
N ARG A 116 7.55 29.16 0.43
CA ARG A 116 6.63 28.04 0.69
C ARG A 116 7.14 27.11 1.79
N ILE A 117 8.42 26.71 1.71
CA ILE A 117 9.06 25.87 2.73
C ILE A 117 8.97 26.53 4.10
N ALA A 118 9.37 27.80 4.22
CA ALA A 118 9.33 28.54 5.48
C ALA A 118 7.92 28.65 6.05
N GLU A 119 6.92 28.92 5.22
CA GLU A 119 5.52 29.03 5.66
C GLU A 119 4.95 27.71 6.17
N LEU A 120 5.17 26.60 5.44
CA LEU A 120 4.66 25.29 5.83
C LEU A 120 5.33 24.81 7.13
N LEU A 121 6.64 24.98 7.27
CA LEU A 121 7.35 24.67 8.52
C LEU A 121 6.84 25.52 9.68
N ALA A 122 6.65 26.83 9.47
CA ALA A 122 6.10 27.72 10.49
C ALA A 122 4.65 27.38 10.88
N ALA A 123 3.88 26.79 9.96
CA ALA A 123 2.53 26.32 10.21
C ALA A 123 2.47 24.95 10.92
N GLY A 124 3.61 24.27 11.10
CA GLY A 124 3.71 23.01 11.84
C GLY A 124 4.00 21.77 10.99
N THR A 125 4.27 21.92 9.69
CA THR A 125 4.78 20.81 8.87
C THR A 125 6.12 20.34 9.43
N ARG A 126 6.26 19.03 9.64
CA ARG A 126 7.43 18.43 10.31
C ARG A 126 8.54 18.11 9.32
N PHE A 127 8.17 17.72 8.10
CA PHE A 127 9.09 17.37 7.03
C PHE A 127 8.62 17.98 5.71
N ILE A 128 9.52 18.62 4.99
CA ILE A 128 9.31 19.02 3.59
C ILE A 128 10.41 18.39 2.75
N TRP A 129 10.02 17.58 1.76
CA TRP A 129 10.95 16.94 0.85
C TRP A 129 10.91 17.66 -0.49
N VAL A 130 12.01 18.32 -0.86
CA VAL A 130 12.17 18.93 -2.17
C VAL A 130 12.92 17.96 -3.08
N VAL A 131 12.20 17.35 -4.03
CA VAL A 131 12.75 16.45 -5.03
C VAL A 131 13.29 17.27 -6.19
N ARG A 132 14.62 17.33 -6.30
CA ARG A 132 15.31 18.12 -7.33
C ARG A 132 15.47 17.29 -8.60
N LEU A 133 14.65 17.59 -9.60
CA LEU A 133 14.64 16.93 -10.91
C LEU A 133 15.70 17.49 -11.87
N GLU A 134 16.14 18.73 -11.62
CA GLU A 134 17.21 19.39 -12.35
C GLU A 134 18.60 19.15 -11.72
N GLY A 135 19.60 18.98 -12.58
CA GLY A 135 20.99 18.78 -12.19
C GLY A 135 21.21 17.40 -11.58
N ILE A 136 21.95 17.34 -10.47
CA ILE A 136 22.15 16.10 -9.74
C ILE A 136 20.86 15.75 -9.01
N ARG A 137 20.26 14.60 -9.37
CA ARG A 137 19.09 14.03 -8.69
C ARG A 137 19.37 13.88 -7.21
N ARG A 138 18.63 14.63 -6.41
CA ARG A 138 18.74 14.65 -4.96
C ARG A 138 17.40 15.03 -4.35
N VAL A 139 17.26 14.72 -3.09
CA VAL A 139 16.15 15.18 -2.27
C VAL A 139 16.70 16.01 -1.14
N GLU A 140 16.16 17.21 -0.97
CA GLU A 140 16.47 18.11 0.12
C GLU A 140 15.39 17.92 1.18
N VAL A 141 15.78 17.46 2.37
CA VAL A 141 14.87 17.28 3.50
C VAL A 141 14.99 18.48 4.40
N HIS A 142 13.93 19.28 4.45
CA HIS A 142 13.80 20.44 5.31
C HIS A 142 12.97 20.07 6.55
N THR A 143 13.48 20.45 7.71
CA THR A 143 12.84 20.32 9.01
C THR A 143 12.76 21.70 9.68
N PRO A 144 11.93 21.90 10.72
CA PRO A 144 11.87 23.18 11.43
C PRO A 144 13.23 23.65 11.97
N ASP A 145 14.07 22.69 12.35
CA ASP A 145 15.39 22.95 12.91
C ASP A 145 16.50 22.65 11.90
N GLY A 146 17.41 23.60 11.73
CA GLY A 146 18.67 23.41 11.01
C GLY A 146 18.60 23.58 9.49
N PRO A 147 19.76 23.49 8.82
CA PRO A 147 19.83 23.51 7.36
C PRO A 147 19.27 22.22 6.75
N PRO A 148 18.84 22.24 5.48
CA PRO A 148 18.34 21.04 4.81
C PRO A 148 19.40 19.95 4.70
N LEU A 149 18.97 18.71 4.89
CA LEU A 149 19.78 17.53 4.65
C LEU A 149 19.65 17.09 3.19
N LEU A 150 20.76 16.70 2.56
CA LEU A 150 20.80 16.29 1.17
C LEU A 150 20.94 14.78 1.06
N TYR A 151 20.06 14.17 0.27
CA TYR A 151 20.07 12.74 -0.02
C TYR A 151 20.17 12.51 -1.53
N THR A 152 21.05 11.61 -1.94
CA THR A 152 21.27 11.21 -3.33
C THR A 152 20.85 9.75 -3.54
N LEU A 153 20.89 9.32 -4.81
CA LEU A 153 20.70 7.91 -5.17
C LEU A 153 21.58 6.98 -4.30
N GLY A 154 21.04 5.82 -3.93
CA GLY A 154 21.60 4.84 -3.01
C GLY A 154 21.27 5.10 -1.54
N GLN A 155 20.72 6.27 -1.21
CA GLN A 155 20.32 6.62 0.15
C GLN A 155 18.80 6.49 0.33
N GLN A 156 18.36 6.53 1.59
CA GLN A 156 16.96 6.42 1.94
C GLN A 156 16.55 7.57 2.86
N LEU A 157 15.35 8.08 2.63
CA LEU A 157 14.69 9.12 3.39
C LEU A 157 13.84 8.49 4.49
N THR A 158 13.75 9.17 5.64
CA THR A 158 12.90 8.76 6.75
C THR A 158 12.06 9.95 7.21
N ALA A 159 10.81 9.72 7.60
CA ALA A 159 9.97 10.69 8.28
C ALA A 159 9.34 10.04 9.53
N PRO A 160 10.10 9.90 10.64
CA PRO A 160 9.65 9.20 11.83
C PRO A 160 8.32 9.73 12.37
N GLY A 161 7.38 8.83 12.68
CA GLY A 161 6.04 9.20 13.14
C GLY A 161 5.17 9.85 12.07
N VAL A 162 5.51 9.68 10.79
CA VAL A 162 4.67 10.02 9.63
C VAL A 162 4.66 8.84 8.65
N LEU A 163 5.84 8.32 8.31
CA LEU A 163 6.02 7.11 7.51
C LEU A 163 6.53 5.97 8.39
N GLN A 164 6.05 4.75 8.14
CA GLN A 164 6.57 3.54 8.75
C GLN A 164 7.89 3.15 8.10
N ASN A 165 7.96 3.19 6.78
CA ASN A 165 9.10 2.67 6.04
C ASN A 165 10.01 3.80 5.53
N PRO A 166 11.32 3.52 5.42
CA PRO A 166 12.20 4.39 4.67
C PRO A 166 11.85 4.38 3.17
N VAL A 167 12.04 5.52 2.52
CA VAL A 167 11.81 5.75 1.09
C VAL A 167 13.17 5.87 0.39
N PRO A 168 13.57 4.90 -0.45
CA PRO A 168 14.73 5.04 -1.32
C PRO A 168 14.60 6.28 -2.21
N VAL A 169 15.67 7.05 -2.37
CA VAL A 169 15.66 8.28 -3.19
C VAL A 169 15.23 7.97 -4.63
N GLU A 170 15.65 6.83 -5.17
CA GLU A 170 15.26 6.29 -6.48
C GLU A 170 13.74 6.27 -6.70
N ALA A 171 12.97 5.95 -5.66
CA ALA A 171 11.52 5.79 -5.75
C ALA A 171 10.78 7.11 -6.03
N LEU A 172 11.46 8.26 -5.87
CA LEU A 172 10.93 9.58 -6.21
C LEU A 172 11.35 10.06 -7.61
N PHE A 173 12.13 9.26 -8.35
CA PHE A 173 12.60 9.60 -9.70
C PHE A 173 12.28 8.53 -10.75
N PHE A 174 12.16 7.27 -10.34
CA PHE A 174 12.06 6.13 -11.25
C PHE A 174 10.83 5.29 -10.95
N HIS A 175 10.00 5.10 -11.98
CA HIS A 175 8.75 4.36 -11.90
C HIS A 175 8.92 2.95 -11.33
N ASP A 176 9.90 2.18 -11.80
CA ASP A 176 10.10 0.80 -11.33
C ASP A 176 10.46 0.75 -9.84
N ALA A 177 11.26 1.70 -9.36
CA ALA A 177 11.60 1.80 -7.94
C ALA A 177 10.38 2.23 -7.10
N ALA A 178 9.56 3.14 -7.62
CA ALA A 178 8.31 3.54 -7.00
C ALA A 178 7.34 2.34 -6.85
N GLN A 179 7.17 1.56 -7.92
CA GLN A 179 6.33 0.36 -7.93
C GLN A 179 6.82 -0.71 -6.93
N GLN A 180 8.12 -0.92 -6.84
CA GLN A 180 8.69 -1.86 -5.86
C GLN A 180 8.41 -1.42 -4.41
N VAL A 181 8.56 -0.13 -4.12
CA VAL A 181 8.24 0.41 -2.79
C VAL A 181 6.74 0.32 -2.51
N ALA A 182 5.89 0.65 -3.49
CA ALA A 182 4.45 0.55 -3.36
C ALA A 182 4.00 -0.89 -3.10
N LEU A 183 4.54 -1.88 -3.84
CA LEU A 183 4.26 -3.30 -3.63
C LEU A 183 4.65 -3.73 -2.21
N ARG A 184 5.87 -3.40 -1.75
CA ARG A 184 6.31 -3.69 -0.39
C ARG A 184 5.34 -3.12 0.64
N ASN A 185 4.97 -1.85 0.48
CA ASN A 185 4.09 -1.18 1.42
C ASN A 185 2.68 -1.81 1.45
N LEU A 186 2.10 -2.13 0.28
CA LEU A 186 0.80 -2.79 0.18
C LEU A 186 0.80 -4.19 0.80
N LEU A 187 1.85 -4.98 0.60
CA LEU A 187 2.01 -6.28 1.25
C LEU A 187 2.00 -6.16 2.78
N GLN A 188 2.70 -5.16 3.32
CA GLN A 188 2.74 -4.90 4.76
C GLN A 188 1.41 -4.45 5.32
N ARG A 189 0.60 -3.71 4.55
CA ARG A 189 -0.79 -3.38 4.94
C ARG A 189 -1.67 -4.62 5.05
N GLU A 190 -1.42 -5.61 4.20
CA GLU A 190 -2.09 -6.93 4.24
C GLU A 190 -1.46 -7.90 5.26
N GLY A 191 -0.49 -7.45 6.06
CA GLY A 191 0.14 -8.26 7.12
C GLY A 191 1.22 -9.23 6.63
N TYR A 192 1.76 -9.02 5.42
CA TYR A 192 2.92 -9.73 4.89
C TYR A 192 4.17 -8.86 4.98
N ALA A 193 5.30 -9.41 5.43
CA ALA A 193 6.54 -8.64 5.51
C ALA A 193 7.04 -8.20 4.11
N ASP A 194 6.96 -9.11 3.15
CA ASP A 194 7.39 -8.98 1.77
C ASP A 194 6.80 -10.13 0.91
N LEU A 195 7.22 -10.23 -0.36
CA LEU A 195 6.75 -11.27 -1.28
C LEU A 195 7.22 -12.68 -0.89
N GLU A 196 8.38 -12.82 -0.24
CA GLU A 196 8.87 -14.12 0.21
C GLU A 196 8.02 -14.66 1.37
N ASP A 197 7.54 -13.79 2.26
CA ASP A 197 6.58 -14.16 3.31
C ASP A 197 5.26 -14.68 2.70
N VAL A 198 4.73 -14.00 1.66
CA VAL A 198 3.54 -14.48 0.92
C VAL A 198 3.79 -15.89 0.37
N LEU A 199 4.91 -16.09 -0.32
CA LEU A 199 5.26 -17.39 -0.92
C LEU A 199 5.49 -18.47 0.15
N ALA A 200 6.10 -18.13 1.28
CA ALA A 200 6.35 -19.05 2.39
C ALA A 200 5.03 -19.52 3.02
N ARG A 201 4.12 -18.60 3.36
CA ARG A 201 2.81 -18.94 3.92
C ARG A 201 1.96 -19.76 2.94
N GLY A 202 1.99 -19.39 1.66
CA GLY A 202 1.32 -20.14 0.60
C GLY A 202 1.85 -21.58 0.47
N ARG A 203 3.18 -21.77 0.50
CA ARG A 203 3.79 -23.12 0.50
C ARG A 203 3.39 -23.93 1.72
N GLU A 204 3.40 -23.33 2.92
CA GLU A 204 3.01 -24.02 4.15
C GLU A 204 1.55 -24.48 4.10
N GLN A 205 0.65 -23.59 3.65
CA GLN A 205 -0.76 -23.91 3.47
C GLN A 205 -0.95 -25.05 2.47
N GLY A 206 -0.31 -24.98 1.29
CA GLY A 206 -0.40 -26.03 0.28
C GLY A 206 0.14 -27.38 0.77
N ILE A 207 1.23 -27.40 1.55
CA ILE A 207 1.74 -28.64 2.16
C ILE A 207 0.72 -29.21 3.16
N ARG A 208 0.08 -28.36 3.95
CA ARG A 208 -0.91 -28.78 4.95
C ARG A 208 -2.15 -29.38 4.30
N GLU A 209 -2.69 -28.70 3.30
CA GLU A 209 -3.85 -29.15 2.51
C GLU A 209 -3.53 -30.46 1.78
N GLY A 210 -2.42 -30.51 1.04
CA GLY A 210 -2.01 -31.72 0.33
C GLY A 210 -1.72 -32.92 1.24
N LYS A 211 -1.18 -32.69 2.45
CA LYS A 211 -1.04 -33.76 3.46
C LYS A 211 -2.40 -34.25 3.96
N ALA A 212 -3.34 -33.34 4.24
CA ALA A 212 -4.67 -33.70 4.71
C ALA A 212 -5.43 -34.50 3.65
N GLU A 213 -5.40 -34.06 2.39
CA GLU A 213 -5.99 -34.75 1.25
C GLU A 213 -5.35 -36.12 1.04
N GLY A 214 -4.02 -36.19 0.98
CA GLY A 214 -3.30 -37.45 0.79
C GLY A 214 -3.54 -38.46 1.92
N MET A 215 -3.67 -37.99 3.17
CA MET A 215 -4.04 -38.86 4.30
C MET A 215 -5.48 -39.36 4.20
N ALA A 216 -6.41 -38.51 3.77
CA ALA A 216 -7.81 -38.90 3.59
C ALA A 216 -7.96 -39.94 2.46
N GLU A 217 -7.31 -39.70 1.32
CA GLU A 217 -7.29 -40.61 0.17
C GLU A 217 -6.62 -41.93 0.52
N GLY A 218 -5.42 -41.90 1.11
CA GLY A 218 -4.71 -43.11 1.53
C GLY A 218 -5.47 -43.94 2.58
N LYS A 219 -6.21 -43.28 3.49
CA LYS A 219 -7.10 -43.97 4.43
C LYS A 219 -8.26 -44.65 3.69
N ALA A 220 -8.91 -43.97 2.76
CA ALA A 220 -10.01 -44.54 1.97
C ALA A 220 -9.53 -45.73 1.13
N GLU A 221 -8.38 -45.60 0.45
CA GLU A 221 -7.78 -46.68 -0.32
C GLU A 221 -7.43 -47.89 0.55
N GLY A 222 -6.82 -47.66 1.72
CA GLY A 222 -6.52 -48.72 2.69
C GLY A 222 -7.78 -49.44 3.19
N LEU A 223 -8.85 -48.70 3.49
CA LEU A 223 -10.14 -49.29 3.88
C LEU A 223 -10.77 -50.12 2.75
N ARG A 224 -10.73 -49.63 1.51
CA ARG A 224 -11.20 -50.38 0.31
C ARG A 224 -10.41 -51.67 0.14
N ALA A 225 -9.08 -51.60 0.25
CA ALA A 225 -8.22 -52.77 0.16
C ALA A 225 -8.53 -53.80 1.26
N GLY A 226 -8.72 -53.35 2.50
CA GLY A 226 -9.12 -54.20 3.62
C GLY A 226 -10.48 -54.87 3.41
N LEU A 227 -11.47 -54.12 2.95
CA LEU A 227 -12.81 -54.63 2.61
C LEU A 227 -12.73 -55.71 1.53
N ARG A 228 -12.00 -55.45 0.44
CA ARG A 228 -11.77 -56.43 -0.64
C ARG A 228 -11.13 -57.71 -0.10
N ALA A 229 -10.14 -57.59 0.78
CA ALA A 229 -9.45 -58.74 1.37
C ALA A 229 -10.39 -59.59 2.26
N ILE A 230 -11.19 -58.97 3.14
CA ILE A 230 -12.14 -59.68 4.01
C ILE A 230 -13.22 -60.38 3.18
N LEU A 231 -13.81 -59.69 2.20
CA LEU A 231 -14.85 -60.26 1.35
C LEU A 231 -14.33 -61.45 0.53
N SER A 232 -13.11 -61.34 -0.01
CA SER A 232 -12.44 -62.45 -0.70
C SER A 232 -12.22 -63.65 0.23
N LEU A 233 -11.74 -63.43 1.46
CA LEU A 233 -11.54 -64.49 2.45
C LEU A 233 -12.86 -65.20 2.84
N ARG A 234 -13.96 -64.45 2.87
CA ARG A 234 -15.31 -64.97 3.16
C ARG A 234 -15.98 -65.63 1.94
N GLY A 235 -15.35 -65.60 0.77
CA GLY A 235 -15.93 -66.16 -0.45
C GLY A 235 -17.13 -65.37 -0.98
N LEU A 236 -17.20 -64.06 -0.69
CA LEU A 236 -18.25 -63.15 -1.15
C LEU A 236 -17.74 -62.36 -2.38
N PRO A 237 -18.07 -62.76 -3.62
CA PRO A 237 -17.53 -62.14 -4.81
C PRO A 237 -18.08 -60.71 -5.02
N LEU A 238 -17.21 -59.79 -5.42
CA LEU A 238 -17.57 -58.42 -5.80
C LEU A 238 -17.90 -58.36 -7.29
N THR A 239 -19.08 -57.85 -7.62
CA THR A 239 -19.44 -57.47 -9.00
C THR A 239 -18.76 -56.14 -9.36
N GLU A 240 -18.75 -55.76 -10.64
CA GLU A 240 -18.26 -54.43 -11.06
C GLU A 240 -19.04 -53.29 -10.40
N ALA A 241 -20.36 -53.45 -10.22
CA ALA A 241 -21.20 -52.49 -9.51
C ALA A 241 -20.76 -52.33 -8.04
N HIS A 242 -20.45 -53.43 -7.34
CA HIS A 242 -19.95 -53.36 -5.96
C HIS A 242 -18.58 -52.67 -5.88
N GLN A 243 -17.71 -52.89 -6.87
CA GLN A 243 -16.42 -52.21 -6.92
C GLN A 243 -16.58 -50.70 -7.13
N ALA A 244 -17.45 -50.28 -8.04
CA ALA A 244 -17.74 -48.87 -8.26
C ALA A 244 -18.31 -48.20 -7.00
N THR A 245 -19.20 -48.88 -6.26
CA THR A 245 -19.73 -48.40 -4.98
C THR A 245 -18.62 -48.22 -3.93
N LEU A 246 -17.71 -49.20 -3.82
CA LEU A 246 -16.55 -49.09 -2.91
C LEU A 246 -15.62 -47.94 -3.28
N ASP A 247 -15.37 -47.73 -4.57
CA ASP A 247 -14.46 -46.70 -5.07
C ASP A 247 -15.01 -45.28 -4.84
N GLN A 248 -16.33 -45.12 -4.86
CA GLN A 248 -17.00 -43.83 -4.60
C GLN A 248 -17.28 -43.57 -3.11
N ALA A 249 -17.27 -44.60 -2.27
CA ALA A 249 -17.58 -44.46 -0.85
C ALA A 249 -16.51 -43.67 -0.09
N ASP A 250 -16.96 -42.88 0.88
CA ASP A 250 -16.11 -42.10 1.77
C ASP A 250 -15.53 -42.95 2.92
N ALA A 251 -14.50 -42.43 3.58
CA ALA A 251 -13.81 -43.17 4.65
C ALA A 251 -14.73 -43.59 5.82
N PRO A 252 -15.70 -42.77 6.30
CA PRO A 252 -16.67 -43.20 7.30
C PRO A 252 -17.54 -44.39 6.85
N THR A 253 -18.08 -44.33 5.63
CA THR A 253 -18.91 -45.41 5.07
C THR A 253 -18.10 -46.70 4.92
N LEU A 254 -16.89 -46.59 4.37
CA LEU A 254 -15.96 -47.71 4.24
C LEU A 254 -15.56 -48.30 5.60
N THR A 255 -15.42 -47.47 6.64
CA THR A 255 -15.13 -47.95 8.00
C THR A 255 -16.28 -48.77 8.57
N ARG A 256 -17.52 -48.29 8.42
CA ARG A 256 -18.72 -49.03 8.84
C ARG A 256 -18.79 -50.38 8.13
N TRP A 257 -18.69 -50.37 6.80
CA TRP A 257 -18.70 -51.60 6.02
C TRP A 257 -17.57 -52.54 6.42
N LEU A 258 -16.36 -52.04 6.70
CA LEU A 258 -15.25 -52.90 7.12
C LEU A 258 -15.55 -53.62 8.44
N LEU A 259 -16.21 -52.96 9.39
CA LEU A 259 -16.60 -53.56 10.67
C LEU A 259 -17.70 -54.62 10.49
N ASP A 260 -18.69 -54.35 9.64
CA ASP A 260 -19.83 -55.24 9.39
C ASP A 260 -19.47 -56.41 8.44
N ALA A 261 -18.38 -56.26 7.68
CA ALA A 261 -17.92 -57.26 6.71
C ALA A 261 -17.62 -58.63 7.31
N GLY A 262 -17.37 -58.73 8.62
CA GLY A 262 -17.17 -60.01 9.31
C GLY A 262 -18.46 -60.82 9.49
N ILE A 263 -19.62 -60.18 9.52
CA ILE A 263 -20.90 -60.80 9.88
C ILE A 263 -21.96 -60.72 8.78
N ALA A 264 -21.78 -59.87 7.76
CA ALA A 264 -22.73 -59.71 6.66
C ALA A 264 -23.04 -61.04 5.94
N ALA A 265 -24.30 -61.27 5.55
CA ALA A 265 -24.72 -62.48 4.84
C ALA A 265 -24.43 -62.42 3.34
N SER A 266 -24.44 -61.21 2.75
CA SER A 266 -24.13 -60.95 1.35
C SER A 266 -23.41 -59.60 1.19
N VAL A 267 -22.89 -59.34 -0.01
CA VAL A 267 -22.30 -58.03 -0.34
C VAL A 267 -23.38 -56.95 -0.45
N ASP A 268 -24.55 -57.28 -0.98
CA ASP A 268 -25.67 -56.33 -1.12
C ASP A 268 -26.15 -55.84 0.25
N ASP A 269 -26.24 -56.75 1.24
CA ASP A 269 -26.58 -56.36 2.62
C ASP A 269 -25.52 -55.45 3.24
N LEU A 270 -24.24 -55.66 2.89
CA LEU A 270 -23.13 -54.90 3.43
C LEU A 270 -23.07 -53.48 2.87
N LEU A 271 -23.30 -53.30 1.56
CA LEU A 271 -23.10 -52.03 0.85
C LEU A 271 -24.32 -51.10 0.88
N THR A 272 -25.28 -51.34 1.80
CA THR A 272 -26.34 -50.39 2.16
C THR A 272 -25.84 -49.34 3.16
#